data_AF-A0A497NFQ3-F1
#
_entry.id   AF-A0A497NFQ3-F1
#
_cell.length_a   1.000
_cell.length_b   1.000
_cell.length_c   1.000
_cell.angle_alpha   90.00
_cell.angle_beta   90.00
_cell.angle_gamma   90.00
#
_symmetry.space_group_name_H-M   'P 1'
#
loop_
_entity.id
_entity.type
_entity.pdbx_description
1 polymer ?
#
loop_
_entity_poly.entity_id
_entity_poly.type
_entity_poly.pdbx_seq_one_letter_code
_entity_poly.pdbx_strand_id
1 'polypeptide(L)'
;MSERGLCISVYGMGYVGLTISAAWLRAGYRIIGVDILREKVEALSRGLITHIEPEVRDEIARALLEHRFEATTDGIKASERSRIKIIAIPIGLDDEGKPILKNLRETVEVIA
;
A
#
# COMPACT_ATOMS: atom_id res chain seq x y z
N MET A 1 -18.00 18.31 5.49
CA MET A 1 -16.89 18.10 4.55
C MET A 1 -17.02 16.67 4.04
N SER A 2 -17.27 16.45 2.74
CA SER A 2 -17.45 15.09 2.21
C SER A 2 -16.14 14.30 2.37
N GLU A 3 -16.19 13.15 3.03
CA GLU A 3 -15.02 12.28 3.27
C GLU A 3 -14.42 11.71 1.97
N ARG A 4 -15.08 11.88 0.81
CA ARG A 4 -14.65 11.37 -0.51
C ARG A 4 -13.39 12.04 -1.10
N GLY A 5 -12.76 12.96 -0.38
CA GLY A 5 -11.46 13.55 -0.75
C GLY A 5 -10.26 12.98 0.03
N LEU A 6 -10.49 12.01 0.92
CA LEU A 6 -9.46 11.53 1.84
C LEU A 6 -8.47 10.60 1.13
N CYS A 7 -7.18 10.84 1.35
CA CYS A 7 -6.09 10.03 0.82
C CYS A 7 -5.56 9.09 1.91
N ILE A 8 -5.34 7.84 1.52
CA ILE A 8 -4.92 6.74 2.39
C ILE A 8 -3.58 6.22 1.87
N SER A 9 -2.62 6.00 2.77
CA SER A 9 -1.37 5.32 2.43
C SER A 9 -1.42 3.88 2.93
N VAL A 10 -0.89 2.96 2.12
CA VAL A 10 -0.77 1.53 2.47
C VAL A 10 0.70 1.13 2.38
N TYR A 11 1.29 0.75 3.51
CA TYR A 11 2.70 0.37 3.63
C TYR A 11 2.85 -1.14 3.54
N GLY A 12 3.56 -1.61 2.52
CA GLY A 12 3.65 -3.00 2.10
C GLY A 12 2.68 -3.29 0.96
N MET A 13 3.20 -3.51 -0.24
CA MET A 13 2.41 -3.80 -1.45
C MET A 13 2.53 -5.27 -1.85
N GLY A 14 2.50 -6.15 -0.86
CA GLY A 14 2.27 -7.58 -1.08
C GLY A 14 0.79 -7.88 -1.26
N TYR A 15 0.44 -9.16 -1.18
CA TYR A 15 -0.93 -9.65 -1.32
C TYR A 15 -1.93 -8.87 -0.45
N VAL A 16 -1.69 -8.79 0.86
CA VAL A 16 -2.59 -8.12 1.82
C VAL A 16 -2.75 -6.64 1.51
N GLY A 17 -1.65 -5.92 1.28
CA GLY A 17 -1.68 -4.49 1.00
C GLY A 17 -2.38 -4.13 -0.31
N LEU A 18 -2.18 -4.92 -1.36
CA LEU A 18 -2.87 -4.73 -2.64
C LEU A 18 -4.37 -5.00 -2.52
N THR A 19 -4.78 -6.05 -1.81
CA THR A 19 -6.20 -6.36 -1.58
C THR A 19 -6.89 -5.27 -0.77
N ILE A 20 -6.24 -4.77 0.29
CA ILE A 20 -6.74 -3.63 1.07
C ILE A 20 -6.85 -2.37 0.18
N SER A 21 -5.82 -2.11 -0.63
CA SER A 21 -5.81 -0.97 -1.56
C SER A 21 -6.99 -1.03 -2.52
N ALA A 22 -7.25 -2.17 -3.15
CA ALA A 22 -8.38 -2.36 -4.05
C ALA A 22 -9.73 -2.15 -3.34
N ALA A 23 -9.90 -2.63 -2.11
CA ALA A 23 -11.12 -2.39 -1.33
C ALA A 23 -11.39 -0.89 -1.11
N TRP A 24 -10.36 -0.12 -0.72
CA TRP A 24 -10.49 1.33 -0.52
C TRP A 24 -10.71 2.09 -1.83
N LEU A 25 -10.05 1.66 -2.91
CA LEU A 25 -10.27 2.21 -4.25
C LEU A 25 -11.72 2.00 -4.72
N ARG A 26 -12.29 0.81 -4.50
CA ARG A 26 -13.70 0.53 -4.80
C ARG A 26 -14.67 1.38 -3.98
N ALA A 27 -14.29 1.70 -2.74
CA ALA A 27 -15.06 2.60 -1.88
C ALA A 27 -14.94 4.09 -2.31
N GLY A 28 -14.13 4.40 -3.33
CA GLY A 28 -14.03 5.73 -3.93
C GLY A 28 -12.89 6.59 -3.37
N TYR A 29 -11.97 6.03 -2.59
CA TYR A 29 -10.84 6.75 -2.02
C TYR A 29 -9.63 6.76 -2.96
N ARG A 30 -8.62 7.55 -2.59
CA ARG A 30 -7.30 7.58 -3.25
C ARG A 30 -6.28 6.85 -2.39
N ILE A 31 -5.43 6.05 -3.03
CA ILE A 31 -4.41 5.24 -2.38
C ILE A 31 -3.01 5.66 -2.83
N ILE A 32 -2.12 5.80 -1.85
CA ILE A 32 -0.67 5.83 -2.04
C ILE A 32 -0.11 4.49 -1.55
N GLY A 33 0.25 3.62 -2.47
CA GLY A 33 0.93 2.37 -2.15
C GLY A 33 2.42 2.60 -1.88
N VAL A 34 2.92 2.07 -0.78
CA VAL A 34 4.31 2.22 -0.37
C VAL A 34 4.96 0.85 -0.27
N ASP A 35 6.09 0.65 -0.93
CA ASP A 35 6.91 -0.56 -0.78
C ASP A 35 8.39 -0.19 -0.86
N ILE A 36 9.24 -0.94 -0.16
CA ILE A 36 10.69 -0.72 -0.16
C ILE A 36 11.35 -1.24 -1.45
N LEU A 37 10.70 -2.20 -2.12
CA LEU A 37 11.20 -2.81 -3.35
C LEU A 37 10.89 -1.92 -4.55
N ARG A 38 11.91 -1.25 -5.07
CA ARG A 38 11.79 -0.30 -6.19
C ARG A 38 11.21 -0.96 -7.43
N GLU A 39 11.67 -2.16 -7.77
CA GLU A 39 11.18 -2.95 -8.89
C GLU A 39 9.69 -3.25 -8.79
N LYS A 40 9.18 -3.46 -7.57
CA LYS A 40 7.75 -3.67 -7.32
C LYS A 40 6.98 -2.36 -7.52
N VAL A 41 7.47 -1.25 -7.00
CA VAL A 41 6.88 0.08 -7.19
C VAL A 41 6.82 0.45 -8.67
N GLU A 42 7.88 0.17 -9.44
CA GLU A 42 7.92 0.43 -10.88
C GLU A 42 6.93 -0.45 -11.65
N ALA A 43 6.84 -1.74 -11.30
CA ALA A 43 5.86 -2.65 -11.90
C ALA A 43 4.42 -2.19 -11.60
N LEU A 44 4.12 -1.83 -10.35
CA LEU A 44 2.83 -1.31 -9.93
C LEU A 44 2.46 -0.02 -10.66
N SER A 45 3.41 0.92 -10.79
CA SER A 45 3.19 2.18 -11.50
C SER A 45 2.87 1.99 -13.00
N ARG A 46 3.21 0.83 -13.56
CA ARG A 46 2.90 0.42 -14.95
C ARG A 46 1.68 -0.51 -15.03
N GLY A 47 1.01 -0.82 -13.93
CA GLY A 47 -0.10 -1.77 -13.88
C GLY A 47 0.31 -3.23 -14.10
N LEU A 48 1.59 -3.56 -13.96
CA LEU A 48 2.14 -4.91 -14.18
C LEU A 48 2.06 -5.74 -12.90
N ILE A 49 0.87 -6.26 -12.58
CA ILE A 49 0.59 -7.06 -11.38
C ILE A 49 0.23 -8.49 -11.79
N THR A 50 1.05 -9.47 -11.41
CA THR A 50 0.96 -10.85 -11.92
C THR A 50 0.61 -11.90 -10.87
N HIS A 51 0.67 -11.57 -9.58
CA HIS A 51 0.66 -12.54 -8.48
C HIS A 51 -0.53 -12.37 -7.52
N ILE A 52 -1.64 -11.78 -7.99
CA ILE A 52 -2.84 -11.53 -7.19
C ILE A 52 -4.11 -11.85 -7.96
N GLU A 53 -5.25 -11.92 -7.27
CA GLU A 53 -6.57 -12.17 -7.86
C GLU A 53 -6.88 -11.16 -8.98
N PRO A 54 -7.46 -11.62 -10.12
CA PRO A 54 -7.78 -10.76 -11.25
C PRO A 54 -8.56 -9.51 -10.87
N GLU A 55 -9.55 -9.62 -9.97
CA GLU A 55 -10.41 -8.50 -9.55
C GLU A 55 -9.62 -7.41 -8.80
N VAL A 56 -8.60 -7.80 -8.03
CA VAL A 56 -7.71 -6.85 -7.34
C VAL A 56 -6.82 -6.16 -8.35
N ARG A 57 -6.22 -6.92 -9.28
CA ARG A 57 -5.38 -6.36 -10.35
C ARG A 57 -6.17 -5.36 -11.20
N ASP A 58 -7.38 -5.73 -11.62
CA ASP A 58 -8.19 -4.93 -12.53
C ASP A 58 -8.65 -3.63 -11.84
N GLU A 59 -8.95 -3.67 -10.54
CA GLU A 59 -9.24 -2.47 -9.75
C GLU A 59 -8.04 -1.51 -9.69
N ILE A 60 -6.84 -2.03 -9.41
CA ILE A 60 -5.62 -1.22 -9.32
C ILE A 60 -5.30 -0.60 -10.70
N ALA A 61 -5.41 -1.40 -11.77
CA ALA A 61 -5.21 -0.92 -13.14
C ALA A 61 -6.19 0.20 -13.50
N ARG A 62 -7.48 0.05 -13.17
CA ARG A 62 -8.47 1.11 -13.36
C ARG A 62 -8.13 2.36 -12.54
N ALA A 63 -7.77 2.20 -11.27
CA ALA A 63 -7.43 3.32 -10.40
C ALA A 63 -6.17 4.09 -10.83
N LEU A 64 -5.20 3.41 -11.47
CA LEU A 64 -4.04 4.06 -12.11
C LEU A 64 -4.48 4.99 -13.24
N LEU A 65 -5.35 4.52 -14.14
CA LEU A 65 -5.90 5.31 -15.24
C LEU A 65 -6.72 6.51 -14.75
N GLU A 66 -7.41 6.35 -13.62
CA GLU A 66 -8.21 7.39 -12.98
C GLU A 66 -7.39 8.31 -12.04
N HIS A 67 -6.07 8.13 -11.94
CA HIS A 67 -5.19 8.88 -11.03
C HIS A 67 -5.61 8.82 -9.55
N ARG A 68 -6.23 7.70 -9.15
CA ARG A 68 -6.63 7.40 -7.77
C ARG A 68 -5.67 6.45 -7.05
N PHE A 69 -4.77 5.79 -7.77
CA PHE A 69 -3.70 4.99 -7.20
C PHE A 69 -2.33 5.51 -7.68
N GLU A 70 -1.37 5.60 -6.77
CA GLU A 70 0.04 5.82 -7.08
C GLU A 70 0.90 4.88 -6.21
N ALA A 71 2.07 4.47 -6.70
CA ALA A 71 3.03 3.67 -5.93
C ALA A 71 4.32 4.47 -5.73
N THR A 72 4.96 4.33 -4.56
CA THR A 72 6.20 5.04 -4.22
C THR A 72 7.07 4.24 -3.25
N THR A 73 8.38 4.52 -3.26
CA THR A 73 9.29 4.08 -2.18
C THR A 73 9.43 5.13 -1.06
N ASP A 74 8.90 6.34 -1.28
CA ASP A 74 8.99 7.47 -0.35
C ASP A 74 7.84 7.41 0.68
N GLY A 75 8.09 6.66 1.76
CA GLY A 75 7.11 6.48 2.83
C GLY A 75 6.80 7.75 3.63
N ILE A 76 7.75 8.69 3.71
CA ILE A 76 7.59 9.97 4.42
C ILE A 76 6.62 10.85 3.64
N LYS A 77 6.84 11.06 2.34
CA LYS A 77 5.89 11.84 1.52
C LYS A 77 4.51 11.20 1.44
N ALA A 78 4.45 9.87 1.41
CA ALA A 78 3.17 9.16 1.49
C ALA A 78 2.45 9.43 2.83
N SER A 79 3.19 9.47 3.93
CA SER A 79 2.68 9.80 5.28
C SER A 79 2.11 11.22 5.31
N GLU A 80 2.86 12.21 4.83
CA GLU A 80 2.47 13.62 4.81
C GLU A 80 1.21 13.87 3.97
N ARG A 81 1.06 13.15 2.85
CA ARG A 81 -0.06 13.30 1.90
C ARG A 81 -1.31 12.53 2.29
N SER A 82 -1.26 11.69 3.32
CA SER A 82 -2.35 10.80 3.71
C SER A 82 -2.83 11.02 5.15
N ARG A 83 -4.15 10.97 5.33
CA ARG A 83 -4.77 11.08 6.66
C ARG A 83 -4.86 9.75 7.39
N ILE A 84 -5.00 8.65 6.65
CA ILE A 84 -5.03 7.29 7.18
C ILE A 84 -3.81 6.55 6.65
N LYS A 85 -3.12 5.83 7.54
CA LYS A 85 -1.93 5.04 7.25
C LYS A 85 -2.21 3.61 7.65
N ILE A 86 -2.16 2.69 6.70
CA ILE A 86 -2.39 1.26 6.93
C ILE A 86 -1.05 0.54 6.77
N ILE A 87 -0.63 -0.21 7.78
CA ILE A 87 0.60 -1.00 7.73
C ILE A 87 0.24 -2.46 7.43
N ALA A 88 0.70 -2.97 6.29
CA ALA A 88 0.45 -4.31 5.77
C ALA A 88 1.78 -4.97 5.33
N ILE A 89 2.78 -4.93 6.21
CA ILE A 89 4.12 -5.49 5.98
C ILE A 89 4.24 -6.90 6.58
N PRO A 90 5.15 -7.75 6.07
CA PRO A 90 5.41 -9.05 6.66
C PRO A 90 6.07 -8.93 8.05
N ILE A 91 5.59 -9.75 8.97
CA ILE A 91 6.21 -9.99 10.28
C ILE A 91 6.64 -11.46 10.31
N GLY A 92 7.94 -11.69 10.43
CA GLY A 92 8.49 -13.03 10.62
C GLY A 92 8.26 -13.54 12.04
N LEU A 93 8.47 -14.83 12.24
CA LEU A 93 8.57 -15.44 13.58
C LEU A 93 10.02 -15.85 13.84
N ASP A 94 10.47 -15.76 15.08
CA ASP A 94 11.75 -16.33 15.51
C ASP A 94 11.62 -17.85 15.75
N ASP A 95 12.73 -18.49 16.15
CA ASP A 95 12.80 -19.93 16.39
C ASP A 95 11.88 -20.40 17.54
N GLU A 96 11.41 -19.48 18.39
CA GLU A 96 10.46 -19.74 19.48
C GLU A 96 9.01 -19.43 19.06
N GLY A 97 8.77 -19.03 17.81
CA GLY A 97 7.46 -18.66 17.30
C GLY A 97 7.00 -17.26 17.72
N LYS A 98 7.89 -16.41 18.26
CA LYS A 98 7.55 -15.04 18.65
C LYS A 98 7.65 -14.08 17.45
N PRO A 99 6.79 -13.05 17.36
CA PRO A 99 6.84 -12.07 16.28
C PRO A 99 8.14 -11.24 16.27
N ILE A 100 8.79 -11.19 15.12
CA ILE A 100 9.93 -10.30 14.85
C ILE A 100 9.40 -8.93 14.40
N LEU A 101 9.29 -7.99 15.34
CA LEU A 101 8.66 -6.69 15.11
C LEU A 101 9.55 -5.62 14.48
N LYS A 102 10.76 -5.97 14.03
CA LYS A 102 11.75 -5.02 13.50
C LYS A 102 11.16 -4.14 12.38
N ASN A 103 10.63 -4.77 11.32
CA ASN A 103 10.07 -4.07 10.17
C ASN A 103 8.91 -3.15 10.57
N LEU A 104 8.11 -3.55 11.57
CA LEU A 104 6.99 -2.76 12.07
C LEU A 104 7.48 -1.50 12.77
N ARG A 105 8.48 -1.61 13.63
CA ARG A 105 9.06 -0.44 14.32
C ARG A 105 9.66 0.55 13.33
N GLU A 106 10.45 0.07 12.38
CA GLU A 106 11.03 0.91 11.31
C GLU A 106 9.96 1.63 10.49
N THR A 107 8.86 0.94 10.15
CA THR A 107 7.75 1.56 9.43
C THR A 107 7.04 2.61 10.30
N VAL A 108 6.83 2.35 11.58
CA VAL A 108 6.19 3.30 12.51
C VAL A 108 7.01 4.59 12.61
N GLU A 109 8.34 4.50 12.66
CA GLU A 109 9.23 5.68 12.68
C GLU A 109 9.12 6.52 11.40
N VAL A 110 8.90 5.89 10.24
CA VAL A 110 8.72 6.58 8.95
C VAL A 110 7.39 7.33 8.86
N ILE A 111 6.34 6.84 9.53
CA ILE A 111 4.98 7.40 9.39
C ILE A 111 4.55 8.34 10.51
N ALA A 112 5.34 8.43 11.59
CA ALA A 112 5.08 9.26 12.76
C ALA A 112 5.15 10.76 12.47
#